data_AF-A0A843QY95-F1
#
_entry.id   AF-A0A843QY95-F1
#
_cell.length_a   1.000
_cell.length_b   1.000
_cell.length_c   1.000
_cell.angle_alpha   90.00
_cell.angle_beta   90.00
_cell.angle_gamma   90.00
#
_symmetry.space_group_name_H-M   'P 1'
#
loop_
_entity.id
_entity.type
_entity.pdbx_description
1 polymer ?
#
loop_
_entity_poly.entity_id
_entity_poly.type
_entity_poly.pdbx_seq_one_letter_code
_entity_poly.pdbx_strand_id
1 'polypeptide(L)'
;MRMKVCRMSGCNELVSYEQENPFCAKHASCYKPRPYQHYNKWERKQLSKDYNHNYRDKEANAFYHSVAWRKLSRVAKERAYMTCECCGHTALGKGKLVVDHITPRRIDKRKQLDSNNLWVLCYSCHYWKGQLEQDIYEDGDENFISNLDVATQWNKESCREWILAHKH
;
A
#
# COMPACT_ATOMS: atom_id res chain seq x y z
N MET A 1 20.32 -0.92 -40.56
CA MET A 1 19.35 -0.23 -39.67
C MET A 1 18.98 -1.20 -38.55
N ARG A 2 19.28 -0.87 -37.29
CA ARG A 2 19.01 -1.77 -36.16
C ARG A 2 17.52 -1.67 -35.82
N MET A 3 16.86 -2.81 -35.65
CA MET A 3 15.45 -2.89 -35.30
C MET A 3 15.29 -3.50 -33.90
N LYS A 4 14.19 -3.20 -33.23
CA LYS A 4 13.79 -3.82 -31.96
C LYS A 4 12.31 -4.22 -32.04
N VAL A 5 11.92 -5.24 -31.29
CA VAL A 5 10.53 -5.69 -31.22
C VAL A 5 9.74 -4.74 -30.32
N CYS A 6 8.49 -4.50 -30.66
CA CYS A 6 7.53 -3.77 -29.82
C CYS A 6 7.51 -4.34 -28.39
N ARG A 7 7.53 -3.46 -27.39
CA ARG A 7 7.54 -3.87 -25.98
C ARG A 7 6.19 -4.37 -25.45
N MET A 8 5.10 -4.25 -26.22
CA MET A 8 3.79 -4.74 -25.80
C MET A 8 3.80 -6.28 -25.74
N SER A 9 3.31 -6.84 -24.63
CA SER A 9 3.21 -8.30 -24.47
C SER A 9 2.40 -8.90 -25.62
N GLY A 10 2.98 -9.87 -26.33
CA GLY A 10 2.34 -10.53 -27.48
C GLY A 10 2.41 -9.76 -28.81
N CYS A 11 3.08 -8.60 -28.88
CA CYS A 11 3.28 -7.88 -30.14
C CYS A 11 4.68 -8.13 -30.71
N ASN A 12 4.75 -8.62 -31.96
CA ASN A 12 6.02 -8.93 -32.64
C ASN A 12 6.42 -7.90 -33.71
N GLU A 13 5.77 -6.74 -33.73
CA GLU A 13 6.00 -5.71 -34.74
C GLU A 13 7.37 -5.04 -34.54
N LEU A 14 8.13 -4.86 -35.62
CA LEU A 14 9.48 -4.30 -35.59
C LEU A 14 9.43 -2.77 -35.64
N VAL A 15 10.14 -2.11 -34.73
CA VAL A 15 10.32 -0.66 -34.68
C VAL A 15 11.79 -0.30 -34.81
N SER A 16 12.08 0.91 -35.30
CA SER A 16 13.46 1.40 -35.37
C SER A 16 14.10 1.40 -33.98
N TYR A 17 15.37 1.01 -33.89
CA TYR A 17 16.11 1.07 -32.64
C TYR A 17 16.21 2.49 -32.10
N GLU A 18 16.37 3.47 -33.00
CA GLU A 18 16.49 4.91 -32.71
C GLU A 18 15.19 5.53 -32.19
N GLN A 19 14.05 4.89 -32.41
CA GLN A 19 12.76 5.37 -31.93
C GLN A 19 12.75 5.41 -30.39
N GLU A 20 12.50 6.59 -29.81
CA GLU A 20 12.41 6.75 -28.34
C GLU A 20 11.26 5.92 -27.74
N ASN A 21 10.11 5.91 -28.42
CA ASN A 21 8.99 5.06 -28.07
C ASN A 21 9.33 3.58 -28.32
N PRO A 22 9.27 2.68 -27.33
CA PRO A 22 9.54 1.25 -27.52
C PRO A 22 8.35 0.47 -28.11
N PHE A 23 7.26 1.15 -28.49
CA PHE A 23 6.03 0.55 -29.01
C PHE A 23 5.83 0.85 -30.51
N CYS A 24 5.11 -0.01 -31.24
CA CYS A 24 4.72 0.24 -32.63
C CYS A 24 3.58 1.27 -32.69
N ALA A 25 3.22 1.73 -33.90
CA ALA A 25 2.16 2.73 -34.09
C ALA A 25 0.82 2.34 -33.43
N LYS A 26 0.49 1.03 -33.45
CA LYS A 26 -0.73 0.50 -32.81
C LYS A 26 -0.73 0.62 -31.28
N HIS A 27 0.46 0.57 -30.68
CA HIS A 27 0.66 0.61 -29.23
C HIS A 27 1.26 1.96 -28.76
N ALA A 28 1.17 3.00 -29.60
CA ALA A 28 1.70 4.31 -29.25
C ALA A 28 1.08 4.88 -27.96
N SER A 29 -0.21 4.60 -27.71
CA SER A 29 -0.91 4.99 -26.49
C SER A 29 -0.36 4.34 -25.20
N CYS A 30 0.34 3.22 -25.32
CA CYS A 30 0.99 2.54 -24.20
C CYS A 30 2.31 3.21 -23.80
N TYR A 31 2.83 4.10 -24.64
CA TYR A 31 4.01 4.88 -24.33
C TYR A 31 3.67 5.99 -23.33
N LYS A 32 4.07 5.77 -22.08
CA LYS A 32 4.08 6.81 -21.06
C LYS A 32 5.54 7.16 -20.80
N PRO A 33 6.11 8.20 -21.44
CA PRO A 33 7.43 8.67 -21.06
C PRO A 33 7.34 9.13 -19.61
N ARG A 34 7.82 8.29 -18.68
CA ARG A 34 8.05 8.74 -17.32
C ARG A 34 9.32 9.56 -17.38
N PRO A 35 9.28 10.90 -17.19
CA PRO A 35 10.51 11.66 -17.08
C PRO A 35 11.33 11.01 -15.98
N TYR A 36 12.53 10.54 -16.33
CA TYR A 36 13.44 9.97 -15.35
C TYR A 36 13.91 11.12 -14.45
N GLN A 37 13.18 11.32 -13.35
CA GLN A 37 13.50 12.34 -12.36
C GLN A 37 14.70 11.84 -11.55
N HIS A 38 15.91 12.23 -11.97
CA HIS A 38 17.11 11.90 -11.23
C HIS A 38 17.31 12.88 -10.08
N TYR A 39 16.61 12.64 -8.97
CA TYR A 39 16.82 13.39 -7.76
C TYR A 39 18.14 12.98 -7.11
N ASN A 40 19.03 13.95 -6.93
CA ASN A 40 20.22 13.77 -6.14
C ASN A 40 19.86 13.50 -4.67
N LYS A 41 20.87 13.10 -3.87
CA LYS A 41 20.66 12.74 -2.45
C LYS A 41 20.05 13.90 -1.64
N TRP A 42 20.43 15.14 -1.96
CA TRP A 42 19.94 16.33 -1.27
C TRP A 42 18.51 16.67 -1.66
N GLU A 43 18.17 16.59 -2.93
CA GLU A 43 16.81 16.79 -3.44
C GLU A 43 15.84 15.77 -2.85
N ARG A 44 16.22 14.48 -2.81
CA ARG A 44 15.42 13.44 -2.12
C ARG A 44 15.23 13.76 -0.63
N LYS A 45 16.27 14.29 0.03
CA LYS A 45 16.19 14.67 1.44
C LYS A 45 15.25 15.87 1.64
N GLN A 46 15.27 16.85 0.74
CA GLN A 46 14.38 18.01 0.79
C GLN A 46 12.94 17.60 0.52
N LEU A 47 12.68 16.86 -0.57
CA LEU A 47 11.35 16.34 -0.89
C LEU A 47 10.76 15.50 0.26
N SER A 48 11.58 14.65 0.90
CA SER A 48 11.12 13.88 2.07
C SER A 48 10.81 14.78 3.27
N LYS A 49 11.62 15.82 3.51
CA LYS A 49 11.34 16.79 4.58
C LYS A 49 10.06 17.56 4.31
N ASP A 50 9.89 18.08 3.10
CA ASP A 50 8.71 18.84 2.69
C ASP A 50 7.45 17.98 2.78
N TYR A 51 7.52 16.71 2.33
CA TYR A 51 6.42 15.76 2.50
C TYR A 51 6.08 15.54 3.98
N ASN A 52 7.09 15.24 4.80
CA ASN A 52 6.90 15.04 6.24
C ASN A 52 6.40 16.28 6.97
N HIS A 53 6.72 17.48 6.49
CA HIS A 53 6.35 18.74 7.13
C HIS A 53 4.96 19.23 6.69
N ASN A 54 4.67 19.17 5.40
CA ASN A 54 3.52 19.82 4.78
C ASN A 54 2.33 18.88 4.57
N TYR A 55 2.57 17.59 4.33
CA TYR A 55 1.52 16.66 3.89
C TYR A 55 1.27 15.51 4.87
N ARG A 56 2.24 15.20 5.74
CA ARG A 56 2.08 14.11 6.70
C ARG A 56 1.20 14.54 7.87
N ASP A 57 0.17 13.75 8.14
CA ASP A 57 -0.64 13.90 9.35
C ASP A 57 0.25 13.74 10.60
N LYS A 58 0.43 14.86 11.32
CA LYS A 58 1.28 14.95 12.51
C LYS A 58 0.74 14.10 13.65
N GLU A 59 -0.59 14.01 13.78
CA GLU A 59 -1.26 13.22 14.82
C GLU A 59 -1.06 11.73 14.55
N ALA A 60 -1.27 11.30 13.30
CA ALA A 60 -1.00 9.92 12.89
C ALA A 60 0.48 9.55 13.09
N ASN A 61 1.40 10.45 12.72
CA ASN A 61 2.83 10.24 12.92
C ASN A 61 3.20 10.07 14.40
N ALA A 62 2.70 10.96 15.27
CA ALA A 62 2.93 10.88 16.71
C ALA A 62 2.37 9.57 17.30
N PHE A 63 1.19 9.14 16.84
CA PHE A 63 0.57 7.88 17.24
C PHE A 63 1.46 6.67 16.92
N TYR A 64 1.92 6.53 15.67
CA TYR A 64 2.75 5.39 15.26
C TYR A 64 4.15 5.39 15.90
N HIS A 65 4.61 6.54 16.39
CA HIS A 65 5.83 6.66 17.20
C HIS A 65 5.60 6.51 18.71
N SER A 66 4.35 6.42 19.17
CA SER A 66 4.01 6.31 20.58
C SER A 66 4.50 4.99 21.21
N VAL A 67 4.81 5.03 22.51
CA VAL A 67 5.21 3.85 23.29
C VAL A 67 4.07 2.83 23.34
N ALA A 68 2.83 3.29 23.47
CA ALA A 68 1.64 2.45 23.50
C ALA A 68 1.52 1.61 22.21
N TRP A 69 1.59 2.25 21.04
CA TRP A 69 1.53 1.56 19.76
C TRP A 69 2.69 0.56 19.59
N ARG A 70 3.92 0.97 19.91
CA ARG A 70 5.10 0.08 19.82
C ARG A 70 4.94 -1.17 20.68
N LYS A 71 4.44 -1.04 21.91
CA LYS A 71 4.22 -2.16 22.83
C LYS A 71 3.11 -3.07 22.29
N LEU A 72 1.98 -2.49 21.89
CA LEU A 72 0.82 -3.23 21.38
C LEU A 72 1.15 -3.98 20.08
N SER A 73 1.83 -3.32 19.15
CA SER A 73 2.30 -3.93 17.89
C SER A 73 3.24 -5.11 18.13
N ARG A 74 4.14 -5.00 19.11
CA ARG A 74 5.02 -6.11 19.47
C ARG A 74 4.23 -7.30 19.98
N VAL A 75 3.30 -7.08 20.91
CA VAL A 75 2.44 -8.14 21.47
C VAL A 75 1.57 -8.80 20.40
N ALA A 76 1.02 -8.02 19.47
CA ALA A 76 0.24 -8.57 18.35
C ALA A 76 1.08 -9.52 17.48
N LYS A 77 2.31 -9.13 17.12
CA LYS A 77 3.23 -9.99 16.34
C LYS A 77 3.65 -11.25 17.11
N GLU A 78 3.87 -11.14 18.41
CA GLU A 78 4.20 -12.28 19.28
C GLU A 78 3.03 -13.28 19.34
N ARG A 79 1.79 -12.79 19.51
CA ARG A 79 0.57 -13.63 19.50
C ARG A 79 0.34 -14.33 18.15
N ALA A 80 0.69 -13.66 17.05
CA ALA A 80 0.61 -14.23 15.71
C ALA A 80 1.79 -15.14 15.36
N TYR A 81 2.67 -15.49 16.31
CA TYR A 81 3.87 -16.31 16.09
C TYR A 81 4.72 -15.84 14.91
N MET A 82 4.85 -14.52 14.74
CA MET A 82 5.56 -13.90 13.61
C MET A 82 5.08 -14.44 12.24
N THR A 83 3.76 -14.66 12.14
CA THR A 83 3.09 -15.17 10.95
C THR A 83 1.99 -14.20 10.51
N CYS A 84 1.89 -13.99 9.19
CA CYS A 84 0.79 -13.26 8.59
C CYS A 84 -0.53 -13.99 8.85
N GLU A 85 -1.46 -13.35 9.54
CA GLU A 85 -2.77 -13.91 9.86
C GLU A 85 -3.70 -14.01 8.64
N CYS A 86 -3.36 -13.35 7.52
CA CYS A 86 -4.12 -13.43 6.27
C CYS A 86 -3.74 -14.68 5.44
N CYS A 87 -2.45 -14.82 5.10
CA CYS A 87 -1.98 -15.86 4.18
C CYS A 87 -1.11 -16.96 4.84
N GLY A 88 -0.84 -16.90 6.14
CA GLY A 88 -0.02 -17.88 6.83
C GLY A 88 1.49 -17.77 6.58
N HIS A 89 1.95 -16.74 5.86
CA HIS A 89 3.38 -16.54 5.63
C HIS A 89 4.11 -16.15 6.92
N THR A 90 4.97 -17.04 7.42
CA THR A 90 5.88 -16.76 8.53
C THR A 90 7.08 -15.97 8.06
N ALA A 91 7.37 -14.86 8.74
CA ALA A 91 8.52 -14.04 8.41
C ALA A 91 9.40 -13.82 9.65
N LEU A 92 10.51 -14.55 9.71
CA LEU A 92 11.45 -14.55 10.85
C LEU A 92 12.35 -13.30 10.89
N GLY A 93 12.40 -12.51 9.81
CA GLY A 93 13.20 -11.29 9.73
C GLY A 93 12.54 -10.08 10.40
N LYS A 94 13.34 -9.26 11.10
CA LYS A 94 12.87 -7.97 11.63
C LYS A 94 12.29 -7.12 10.50
N GLY A 95 11.13 -6.52 10.77
CA GLY A 95 10.45 -5.63 9.83
C GLY A 95 9.70 -6.32 8.70
N LYS A 96 9.64 -7.66 8.63
CA LYS A 96 8.92 -8.35 7.53
C LYS A 96 7.41 -8.42 7.71
N LEU A 97 6.92 -8.15 8.92
CA LEU A 97 5.50 -8.05 9.26
C LEU A 97 5.14 -6.66 9.73
N VAL A 98 3.96 -6.22 9.29
CA VAL A 98 3.31 -4.97 9.65
C VAL A 98 2.11 -5.31 10.54
N VAL A 99 1.86 -4.49 11.56
CA VAL A 99 0.59 -4.52 12.30
C VAL A 99 -0.23 -3.40 11.74
N ASP A 100 -1.41 -3.73 11.28
CA ASP A 100 -2.34 -2.81 10.63
C ASP A 100 -3.68 -2.85 11.36
N HIS A 101 -4.49 -1.80 11.19
CA HIS A 101 -5.83 -1.74 11.78
C HIS A 101 -6.84 -2.39 10.83
N ILE A 102 -7.77 -3.20 11.34
CA ILE A 102 -8.85 -3.79 10.52
C ILE A 102 -9.77 -2.69 10.02
N THR A 103 -10.35 -1.91 10.94
CA THR A 103 -10.94 -0.60 10.64
C THR A 103 -9.84 0.46 10.72
N PRO A 104 -9.53 1.18 9.62
CA PRO A 104 -8.44 2.14 9.61
C PRO A 104 -8.58 3.20 10.70
N ARG A 105 -7.45 3.61 11.28
CA ARG A 105 -7.41 4.68 12.30
C ARG A 105 -8.07 5.98 11.82
N ARG A 106 -7.97 6.30 10.52
CA ARG A 106 -8.59 7.50 9.93
C ARG A 106 -10.12 7.48 10.00
N ILE A 107 -10.72 6.28 10.04
CA ILE A 107 -12.18 6.10 10.09
C ILE A 107 -12.67 6.05 11.55
N ASP A 108 -12.05 5.23 12.41
CA ASP A 108 -12.43 5.16 13.83
C ASP A 108 -11.23 5.22 14.77
N LYS A 109 -10.90 6.43 15.23
CA LYS A 109 -9.81 6.68 16.20
C LYS A 109 -10.05 6.01 17.55
N ARG A 110 -11.29 5.68 17.93
CA ARG A 110 -11.60 5.06 19.24
C ARG A 110 -11.03 3.64 19.33
N LYS A 111 -10.89 2.96 18.18
CA LYS A 111 -10.33 1.60 18.08
C LYS A 111 -8.81 1.56 17.85
N GLN A 112 -8.12 2.70 17.91
CA GLN A 112 -6.69 2.76 17.53
C GLN A 112 -5.76 1.93 18.43
N LEU A 113 -6.14 1.67 19.68
CA LEU A 113 -5.41 0.81 20.63
C LEU A 113 -6.19 -0.45 21.03
N ASP A 114 -7.29 -0.77 20.35
CA ASP A 114 -8.04 -1.99 20.57
C ASP A 114 -7.29 -3.17 19.92
N SER A 115 -6.93 -4.18 20.71
CA SER A 115 -6.24 -5.36 20.20
C SER A 115 -7.06 -6.19 19.23
N ASN A 116 -8.40 -6.12 19.32
CA ASN A 116 -9.29 -6.84 18.40
C ASN A 116 -9.39 -6.15 17.04
N ASN A 117 -9.00 -4.88 16.96
CA ASN A 117 -8.95 -4.12 15.71
C ASN A 117 -7.57 -4.21 15.03
N LEU A 118 -6.67 -5.09 15.48
CA LEU A 118 -5.34 -5.23 14.90
C LEU A 118 -5.20 -6.50 14.07
N TRP A 119 -4.41 -6.40 13.01
CA TRP A 119 -4.14 -7.49 12.09
C TRP A 119 -2.66 -7.54 11.72
N VAL A 120 -2.03 -8.68 11.94
CA VAL A 120 -0.62 -8.91 11.57
C VAL A 120 -0.55 -9.40 10.13
N LEU A 121 0.07 -8.59 9.26
CA LEU A 121 0.13 -8.80 7.82
C LEU A 121 1.57 -8.82 7.30
N CYS A 122 1.81 -9.63 6.27
CA CYS A 122 3.00 -9.48 5.43
C CYS A 122 2.82 -8.30 4.46
N TYR A 123 3.93 -7.79 3.91
CA TYR A 123 3.89 -6.65 2.98
C TYR A 123 2.93 -6.82 1.80
N SER A 124 2.85 -8.03 1.24
CA SER A 124 1.94 -8.29 0.12
C SER A 124 0.47 -8.21 0.54
N CYS A 125 0.09 -8.80 1.68
CA CYS A 125 -1.29 -8.72 2.16
C CYS A 125 -1.65 -7.30 2.61
N HIS A 126 -0.72 -6.60 3.24
CA HIS A 126 -0.89 -5.19 3.61
C HIS A 126 -1.09 -4.30 2.38
N TYR A 127 -0.36 -4.55 1.29
CA TYR A 127 -0.57 -3.83 0.03
C TYR A 127 -1.99 -4.02 -0.51
N TRP A 128 -2.45 -5.27 -0.63
CA TRP A 128 -3.81 -5.57 -1.12
C TRP A 128 -4.90 -5.01 -0.21
N LYS A 129 -4.71 -5.05 1.11
CA LYS A 129 -5.61 -4.38 2.04
C LYS A 129 -5.69 -2.87 1.77
N GLY A 130 -4.56 -2.22 1.53
CA GLY A 130 -4.54 -0.80 1.19
C GLY A 130 -5.23 -0.47 -0.14
N GLN A 131 -5.25 -1.40 -1.10
CA GLN A 131 -6.03 -1.26 -2.33
C GLN A 131 -7.53 -1.38 -2.05
N LEU A 132 -7.95 -2.40 -1.30
CA LEU A 132 -9.34 -2.54 -0.86
C LEU A 132 -9.83 -1.28 -0.13
N GLU A 133 -9.03 -0.72 0.77
CA GLU A 133 -9.36 0.50 1.51
C GLU A 133 -9.52 1.75 0.65
N GLN A 134 -8.82 1.83 -0.49
CA GLN A 134 -9.01 2.92 -1.44
C GLN A 134 -10.31 2.75 -2.23
N ASP A 135 -10.74 1.50 -2.43
CA ASP A 135 -11.96 1.20 -3.19
C ASP A 135 -13.24 1.33 -2.34
N ILE A 136 -13.16 1.05 -1.03
CA ILE A 136 -14.33 1.03 -0.14
C ILE A 136 -14.55 2.30 0.69
N TYR A 137 -13.48 3.07 0.95
CA TYR A 137 -13.59 4.29 1.75
C TYR A 137 -13.46 5.52 0.88
N GLU A 138 -14.32 6.49 1.15
CA GLU A 138 -14.32 7.78 0.47
C GLU A 138 -13.44 8.77 1.23
N ASP A 139 -12.74 9.63 0.49
CA ASP A 139 -11.99 10.75 1.06
C ASP A 139 -12.95 11.86 1.53
N GLY A 140 -12.52 12.69 2.47
CA GLY A 140 -13.30 13.83 2.99
C GLY A 140 -13.95 13.56 4.36
N ASP A 141 -14.00 14.60 5.19
CA ASP A 141 -14.55 14.53 6.55
C ASP A 141 -16.10 14.41 6.53
N GLU A 142 -16.74 14.86 5.44
CA GLU A 142 -18.18 14.76 5.19
C GLU A 142 -18.67 13.32 5.08
N ASN A 143 -17.79 12.39 4.72
CA ASN A 143 -18.10 10.97 4.53
C ASN A 143 -17.89 10.15 5.81
N PHE A 144 -17.82 10.79 6.97
CA PHE A 144 -17.57 10.10 8.24
C PHE A 144 -18.63 9.03 8.55
N ILE A 145 -19.92 9.37 8.40
CA ILE A 145 -21.02 8.44 8.71
C ILE A 145 -21.04 7.27 7.71
N SER A 146 -20.94 7.55 6.41
CA SER A 146 -20.92 6.52 5.37
C SER A 146 -19.72 5.58 5.53
N ASN A 147 -18.53 6.13 5.77
CA ASN A 147 -17.33 5.32 6.01
C ASN A 147 -17.42 4.48 7.29
N LEU A 148 -18.08 4.99 8.33
CA LEU A 148 -18.31 4.23 9.55
C LEU A 148 -19.26 3.05 9.26
N ASP A 149 -20.33 3.27 8.50
CA ASP A 149 -21.26 2.22 8.08
C ASP A 149 -20.55 1.14 7.25
N VAL A 150 -19.74 1.55 6.26
CA VAL A 150 -18.90 0.63 5.47
C VAL A 150 -17.96 -0.16 6.38
N ALA A 151 -17.33 0.49 7.36
CA ALA A 151 -16.45 -0.19 8.31
C ALA A 151 -17.16 -1.22 9.20
N THR A 152 -18.48 -1.13 9.38
CA THR A 152 -19.25 -2.17 10.08
C THR A 152 -19.56 -3.38 9.20
N GLN A 153 -19.58 -3.20 7.88
CA GLN A 153 -19.87 -4.25 6.90
C GLN A 153 -18.64 -5.12 6.58
N TRP A 154 -17.42 -4.56 6.75
CA TRP A 154 -16.18 -5.27 6.50
C TRP A 154 -15.55 -5.80 7.80
N ASN A 155 -15.48 -7.12 7.94
CA ASN A 155 -14.81 -7.80 9.04
C ASN A 155 -13.48 -8.41 8.60
N LYS A 156 -12.74 -9.00 9.56
CA LYS A 156 -11.41 -9.57 9.29
C LYS A 156 -11.49 -10.68 8.23
N GLU A 157 -12.51 -11.51 8.28
CA GLU A 157 -12.73 -12.63 7.35
C GLU A 157 -13.06 -12.16 5.93
N SER A 158 -13.99 -11.21 5.77
CA SER A 158 -14.37 -10.69 4.45
C SER A 158 -13.21 -9.96 3.77
N CYS A 159 -12.46 -9.15 4.53
CA CYS A 159 -11.22 -8.54 4.04
C CYS A 159 -10.20 -9.62 3.63
N ARG A 160 -10.07 -10.70 4.40
CA ARG A 160 -9.14 -11.79 4.10
C ARG A 160 -9.50 -12.50 2.80
N GLU A 161 -10.77 -12.85 2.62
CA GLU A 161 -11.27 -13.50 1.40
C GLU A 161 -10.98 -12.64 0.17
N TRP A 162 -11.28 -11.35 0.25
CA TRP A 162 -11.00 -10.41 -0.83
C TRP A 162 -9.50 -10.33 -1.15
N ILE A 163 -8.63 -10.20 -0.13
CA ILE A 163 -7.18 -10.12 -0.32
C ILE A 163 -6.65 -11.40 -0.99
N LEU A 164 -7.10 -12.57 -0.54
CA LEU A 164 -6.65 -13.85 -1.10
C LEU A 164 -7.13 -14.06 -2.54
N ALA A 165 -8.30 -13.52 -2.91
CA ALA A 165 -8.81 -13.59 -4.28
C ALA A 165 -8.01 -12.73 -5.27
N HIS A 166 -7.46 -11.59 -4.84
CA HIS A 166 -6.76 -10.64 -5.71
C HIS A 166 -5.23 -10.80 -5.70
N LYS A 167 -4.68 -11.45 -4.67
CA LYS A 167 -3.25 -11.70 -4.53
C LYS A 167 -2.79 -12.83 -5.48
N HIS A 168 -2.51 -12.47 -6.73
CA HIS A 168 -1.87 -13.32 -7.74
C HIS A 168 -0.34 -13.24 -7.73
#